data_AF-A0A1M5E177-F1
#
_entry.id   AF-A0A1M5E177-F1
#
_cell.length_a   1.000
_cell.length_b   1.000
_cell.length_c   1.000
_cell.angle_alpha   90.00
_cell.angle_beta   90.00
_cell.angle_gamma   90.00
#
_symmetry.space_group_name_H-M   'P 1'
#
loop_
_entity.id
_entity.type
_entity.pdbx_description
1 polymer ?
#
loop_
_entity_poly.entity_id
_entity_poly.type
_entity_poly.pdbx_seq_one_letter_code
_entity_poly.pdbx_strand_id
1 'polypeptide(L)'
;MKTFKLENEPKIESGFITPDHYFKNFSLKMMDQIVTNETKVISIFQKRKYLFFSAAALLLFALMIPIVNNWSAKSTELDAVALENYITYQTNVNQYDLINALEEDDINSMNVSLAIEDKTIEEILSYNPNVENLITE
;
A
#
# COMPACT_ATOMS: atom_id res chain seq x y z
N MET A 1 54.60 99.24 -11.25
CA MET A 1 54.17 97.88 -10.87
C MET A 1 54.99 97.42 -9.67
N LYS A 2 54.36 96.79 -8.67
CA LYS A 2 55.08 96.24 -7.50
C LYS A 2 55.73 94.91 -7.87
N THR A 3 56.90 94.62 -7.33
CA THR A 3 57.65 93.38 -7.58
C THR A 3 57.04 92.21 -6.81
N PHE A 4 56.64 91.17 -7.53
CA PHE A 4 56.08 89.93 -6.97
C PHE A 4 57.24 89.07 -6.44
N LYS A 5 57.30 88.83 -5.12
CA LYS A 5 58.37 88.04 -4.47
C LYS A 5 57.79 86.70 -4.00
N LEU A 6 58.08 85.63 -4.73
CA LEU A 6 57.54 84.27 -4.51
C LEU A 6 58.12 83.55 -3.29
N GLU A 7 59.27 83.99 -2.77
CA GLU A 7 59.99 83.28 -1.71
C GLU A 7 59.47 83.50 -0.28
N ASN A 8 58.57 84.46 -0.06
CA ASN A 8 58.13 84.86 1.30
C ASN A 8 56.63 84.71 1.55
N GLU A 9 55.86 84.10 0.63
CA GLU A 9 54.44 83.84 0.84
C GLU A 9 54.21 82.40 1.33
N PRO A 10 53.30 82.17 2.30
CA PRO A 10 53.00 80.84 2.78
C PRO A 10 52.45 79.99 1.63
N LYS A 11 53.06 78.83 1.41
CA LYS A 11 52.65 77.87 0.38
C LYS A 11 51.19 77.50 0.62
N ILE A 12 50.33 77.74 -0.37
CA ILE A 12 48.90 77.41 -0.27
C ILE A 12 48.78 75.90 -0.06
N GLU A 13 48.21 75.48 1.07
CA GLU A 13 47.95 74.06 1.32
C GLU A 13 46.83 73.57 0.38
N SER A 14 47.01 72.36 -0.16
CA SER A 14 46.00 71.74 -1.04
C SER A 14 44.66 71.64 -0.29
N GLY A 15 43.56 72.03 -0.92
CA GLY A 15 42.21 71.85 -0.34
C GLY A 15 41.76 70.38 -0.28
N PHE A 16 42.54 69.47 -0.87
CA PHE A 16 42.27 68.03 -0.87
C PHE A 16 43.23 67.33 0.10
N ILE A 17 43.00 67.48 1.40
CA ILE A 17 43.72 66.74 2.45
C ILE A 17 42.77 65.67 3.00
N THR A 18 43.20 64.42 2.97
CA THR A 18 42.45 63.35 3.64
C THR A 18 42.71 63.39 5.13
N PRO A 19 41.70 63.14 5.99
CA PRO A 19 41.89 63.04 7.43
C PRO A 19 42.95 61.99 7.81
N ASP A 20 43.57 62.19 8.96
CA ASP A 20 44.56 61.25 9.49
C ASP A 20 44.01 59.82 9.55
N HIS A 21 44.81 58.87 9.05
CA HIS A 21 44.50 57.45 9.02
C HIS A 21 43.23 57.05 8.24
N TYR A 22 42.70 57.90 7.36
CA TYR A 22 41.50 57.62 6.54
C TYR A 22 41.60 56.26 5.81
N PHE A 23 42.65 56.05 5.01
CA PHE A 23 42.82 54.81 4.24
C PHE A 23 43.09 53.58 5.11
N LYS A 24 43.77 53.75 6.25
CA LYS A 24 44.04 52.66 7.20
C LYS A 24 42.76 52.16 7.85
N ASN A 25 41.92 53.09 8.33
CA ASN A 25 40.64 52.76 8.96
C ASN A 25 39.62 52.24 7.95
N PHE A 26 39.64 52.78 6.73
CA PHE A 26 38.81 52.29 5.64
C PHE A 26 39.10 50.82 5.30
N SER A 27 40.38 50.47 5.14
CA SER A 27 40.79 49.09 4.85
C SER A 27 40.35 48.10 5.94
N LEU A 28 40.48 48.49 7.21
CA LEU A 28 40.02 47.67 8.35
C LEU A 28 38.51 47.46 8.33
N LYS A 29 37.72 48.53 8.11
CA LYS A 29 36.26 48.44 8.02
C LYS A 29 35.80 47.59 6.84
N MET A 30 36.48 47.72 5.69
CA MET A 30 36.19 46.92 4.52
C MET A 30 36.44 45.43 4.79
N MET A 31 37.56 45.09 5.43
CA MET A 31 37.88 43.69 5.75
C MET A 31 36.86 43.10 6.74
N ASP A 32 36.46 43.86 7.77
CA ASP A 32 35.45 43.45 8.74
C ASP A 32 34.07 43.20 8.09
N GLN A 33 33.72 43.99 7.06
CA GLN A 33 32.50 43.81 6.28
C GLN A 33 32.55 42.63 5.29
N ILE A 34 33.74 42.24 4.83
CA ILE A 34 33.93 41.11 3.90
C ILE A 34 33.94 39.76 4.64
N VAL A 35 34.32 39.74 5.93
CA VAL A 35 34.17 38.56 6.79
C VAL A 35 32.69 38.39 7.12
N THR A 36 31.91 38.00 6.12
CA THR A 36 30.52 37.60 6.28
C THR A 36 30.52 36.28 7.02
N ASN A 37 29.92 36.26 8.21
CA ASN A 37 29.54 35.01 8.88
C ASN A 37 28.62 34.25 7.93
N GLU A 38 29.15 33.20 7.30
CA GLU A 38 28.37 32.29 6.47
C GLU A 38 27.23 31.73 7.32
N THR A 39 26.02 32.14 6.98
CA THR A 39 24.82 31.66 7.67
C THR A 39 24.72 30.16 7.40
N LYS A 40 24.73 29.36 8.47
CA LYS A 40 24.69 27.90 8.39
C LYS A 40 23.43 27.45 7.63
N VAL A 41 23.55 27.23 6.33
CA VAL A 41 22.47 26.70 5.50
C VAL A 41 22.33 25.21 5.78
N ILE A 42 21.23 24.86 6.43
CA ILE A 42 20.87 23.47 6.73
C ILE A 42 19.81 23.06 5.71
N SER A 43 20.11 22.04 4.91
CA SER A 43 19.16 21.53 3.92
C SER A 43 17.88 21.04 4.61
N ILE A 44 16.74 21.63 4.24
CA ILE A 44 15.42 21.28 4.77
C ILE A 44 15.08 19.81 4.45
N PHE A 45 15.52 19.32 3.29
CA PHE A 45 15.32 17.95 2.86
C PHE A 45 16.10 16.93 3.70
N GLN A 46 17.31 17.28 4.16
CA GLN A 46 18.10 16.39 5.02
C GLN A 46 17.45 16.19 6.39
N LYS A 47 16.82 17.22 6.95
CA LYS A 47 16.17 17.13 8.28
C LYS A 47 14.83 16.38 8.26
N ARG A 48 14.10 16.42 7.14
CA ARG A 48 12.75 15.84 7.03
C ARG A 48 12.71 14.52 6.28
N LYS A 49 13.87 13.95 5.92
CA LYS A 49 13.97 12.68 5.18
C LYS A 49 13.15 11.55 5.83
N TYR A 50 13.16 11.45 7.16
CA TYR A 50 12.38 10.45 7.90
C TYR A 50 10.86 10.67 7.80
N LEU A 51 10.39 11.92 7.75
CA LEU A 51 8.96 12.20 7.55
C LEU A 51 8.51 11.81 6.14
N PHE A 52 9.34 12.08 5.13
CA PHE A 52 9.07 11.65 3.76
C PHE A 52 9.07 10.12 3.63
N PHE A 53 10.02 9.43 4.28
CA PHE A 53 10.01 7.96 4.33
C PHE A 53 8.80 7.40 5.08
N SER A 54 8.41 8.01 6.19
CA SER A 54 7.20 7.63 6.93
C SER A 54 5.94 7.79 6.08
N ALA A 55 5.80 8.90 5.37
CA ALA A 55 4.68 9.14 4.47
C ALA A 55 4.67 8.14 3.30
N ALA A 56 5.84 7.85 2.71
CA ALA A 56 5.98 6.86 1.65
C ALA A 56 5.63 5.44 2.12
N ALA A 57 6.07 5.04 3.32
CA ALA A 57 5.74 3.74 3.89
C ALA A 57 4.23 3.59 4.12
N LEU A 58 3.56 4.61 4.66
CA LEU A 58 2.11 4.60 4.83
C LEU A 58 1.36 4.47 3.50
N LEU A 59 1.83 5.16 2.45
CA LEU A 59 1.26 5.02 1.10
C LEU A 59 1.41 3.60 0.55
N LEU A 60 2.58 2.98 0.73
CA LEU A 60 2.81 1.59 0.32
C LEU A 60 1.87 0.63 1.05
N PHE A 61 1.70 0.79 2.37
CA PHE A 61 0.76 -0.02 3.13
C PHE A 61 -0.69 0.21 2.68
N ALA A 62 -1.09 1.46 2.42
CA ALA A 62 -2.43 1.78 1.92
C ALA A 62 -2.71 1.14 0.55
N LEU A 63 -1.73 1.14 -0.35
CA LEU A 63 -1.81 0.47 -1.65
C LEU A 63 -1.85 -1.06 -1.54
N MET A 64 -1.34 -1.63 -0.46
CA MET A 64 -1.33 -3.08 -0.23
C MET A 64 -2.68 -3.60 0.30
N ILE A 65 -3.54 -2.75 0.86
CA ILE A 65 -4.86 -3.11 1.42
C ILE A 65 -5.73 -3.92 0.43
N PRO A 66 -5.96 -3.49 -0.83
CA PRO A 66 -6.80 -4.26 -1.76
C PRO A 66 -6.21 -5.63 -2.11
N ILE A 67 -4.87 -5.76 -2.12
CA ILE A 67 -4.20 -7.03 -2.42
C ILE A 67 -4.48 -8.04 -1.30
N VAL A 68 -4.33 -7.61 -0.05
CA VAL A 68 -4.60 -8.46 1.12
C VAL A 68 -6.08 -8.84 1.21
N ASN A 69 -6.99 -7.89 0.94
CA ASN A 69 -8.43 -8.16 0.97
C ASN A 69 -8.87 -9.17 -0.10
N ASN A 70 -8.33 -9.08 -1.32
CA ASN A 70 -8.59 -10.04 -2.39
C ASN A 70 -7.96 -11.42 -2.14
N TRP A 71 -6.91 -11.50 -1.30
CA TRP A 71 -6.30 -12.78 -0.95
C TRP A 71 -7.17 -13.58 0.01
N SER A 72 -7.79 -12.91 0.99
CA SER A 72 -8.72 -13.54 1.95
C SER A 72 -10.09 -13.85 1.34
N ALA A 73 -10.53 -13.09 0.33
CA ALA A 73 -11.79 -13.34 -0.38
C ALA A 73 -11.73 -14.54 -1.34
N LYS A 74 -10.59 -15.23 -1.45
CA LYS A 74 -10.42 -16.44 -2.26
C LYS A 74 -10.75 -17.73 -1.49
N SER A 75 -11.61 -17.67 -0.48
CA SER A 75 -12.45 -18.83 -0.19
C SER A 75 -13.51 -18.87 -1.28
N THR A 76 -13.21 -19.56 -2.37
CA THR A 76 -14.24 -19.95 -3.34
C THR A 76 -15.18 -20.89 -2.60
N GLU A 77 -16.17 -20.33 -1.89
CA GLU A 77 -17.38 -21.08 -1.60
C GLU A 77 -17.89 -21.51 -2.98
N LEU A 78 -17.75 -22.81 -3.25
CA LEU A 78 -18.21 -23.39 -4.50
C LEU A 78 -19.71 -23.16 -4.55
N ASP A 79 -20.14 -22.34 -5.50
CA ASP A 79 -21.55 -22.10 -5.73
C ASP A 79 -22.23 -23.45 -5.99
N ALA A 80 -23.26 -23.77 -5.19
CA ALA A 80 -23.96 -25.05 -5.26
C ALA A 80 -24.54 -25.28 -6.67
N VAL A 81 -25.02 -24.21 -7.31
CA VAL A 81 -25.53 -24.26 -8.70
C VAL A 81 -24.41 -24.58 -9.68
N ALA A 82 -23.21 -24.03 -9.48
CA ALA A 82 -22.07 -24.35 -10.33
C ALA A 82 -21.60 -25.81 -10.16
N LEU A 83 -21.60 -26.32 -8.93
CA LEU A 83 -21.30 -27.73 -8.64
C LEU A 83 -22.34 -28.69 -9.23
N GLU A 84 -23.63 -28.38 -9.07
CA GLU A 84 -24.72 -29.17 -9.63
C GLU A 84 -24.62 -29.27 -11.15
N ASN A 85 -24.38 -28.14 -11.82
CA ASN A 85 -24.14 -28.12 -13.26
C ASN A 85 -22.90 -28.94 -13.64
N TYR A 86 -21.80 -28.81 -12.89
CA TYR A 86 -20.59 -29.58 -13.15
C TYR A 86 -20.84 -31.08 -13.07
N ILE A 87 -21.49 -31.56 -12.00
CA ILE A 87 -21.81 -32.98 -11.82
C ILE A 87 -22.79 -33.46 -12.89
N THR A 88 -23.82 -32.67 -13.20
CA THR A 88 -24.85 -33.03 -14.19
C THR A 88 -24.31 -33.15 -15.60
N TYR A 89 -23.39 -32.27 -16.01
CA TYR A 89 -22.81 -32.29 -17.35
C TYR A 89 -21.57 -33.18 -17.48
N GLN A 90 -21.03 -33.69 -16.37
CA GLN A 90 -19.86 -34.57 -16.38
C GLN A 90 -20.26 -35.99 -16.79
N THR A 91 -19.84 -36.43 -17.97
CA THR A 91 -20.17 -37.76 -18.53
C THR A 91 -19.47 -38.94 -17.86
N ASN A 92 -18.51 -38.68 -16.98
CA ASN A 92 -17.62 -39.70 -16.41
C ASN A 92 -18.04 -40.13 -15.00
N VAL A 93 -19.05 -39.48 -14.43
CA VAL A 93 -19.60 -39.79 -13.10
C VAL A 93 -20.94 -40.47 -13.32
N ASN A 94 -21.07 -41.71 -12.87
CA ASN A 94 -22.33 -42.43 -12.92
C ASN A 94 -23.08 -42.32 -11.57
N GLN A 95 -24.34 -42.75 -11.55
CA GLN A 95 -25.16 -42.70 -10.34
C GLN A 95 -24.61 -43.56 -9.19
N TYR A 96 -24.01 -44.70 -9.50
CA TYR A 96 -23.39 -45.59 -8.50
C TYR A 96 -22.13 -44.95 -7.88
N ASP A 97 -21.35 -44.19 -8.65
CA ASP A 97 -20.19 -43.46 -8.15
C ASP A 97 -20.60 -42.39 -7.12
N LEU A 98 -21.73 -41.72 -7.37
CA LEU A 98 -22.30 -40.74 -6.43
C LEU A 98 -22.80 -41.42 -5.15
N ILE A 99 -23.49 -42.55 -5.28
CA ILE A 99 -23.98 -43.33 -4.13
C ILE A 99 -22.81 -43.82 -3.28
N ASN A 100 -21.75 -44.33 -3.90
CA ASN A 100 -20.55 -44.78 -3.19
C ASN A 100 -19.75 -43.65 -2.53
N ALA A 101 -19.94 -42.42 -2.98
CA ALA A 101 -19.32 -41.23 -2.40
C ALA A 101 -20.09 -40.68 -1.18
N LEU A 102 -21.31 -41.15 -0.92
CA LEU A 102 -22.09 -40.76 0.25
C LEU A 102 -21.73 -41.63 1.46
N GLU A 103 -21.46 -41.01 2.59
CA GLU A 103 -21.26 -41.71 3.85
C GLU A 103 -22.59 -41.99 4.56
N GLU A 104 -22.60 -42.94 5.51
CA GLU A 104 -23.80 -43.30 6.27
C GLU A 104 -24.41 -42.10 7.00
N ASP A 105 -23.57 -41.22 7.54
CA ASP A 105 -23.99 -39.99 8.21
C ASP A 105 -24.66 -39.00 7.23
N ASP A 106 -24.20 -38.91 5.99
CA ASP A 106 -24.80 -38.07 4.96
C ASP A 106 -26.20 -38.58 4.59
N ILE A 107 -26.35 -39.89 4.43
CA ILE A 107 -27.63 -40.55 4.14
C ILE A 107 -28.62 -40.34 5.29
N ASN A 108 -28.15 -40.49 6.53
CA ASN A 108 -28.96 -40.24 7.72
C ASN A 108 -29.41 -38.78 7.82
N SER A 109 -28.57 -37.83 7.39
CA SER A 109 -28.93 -36.40 7.35
C SER A 109 -29.93 -36.05 6.24
N MET A 110 -29.92 -36.81 5.13
CA MET A 110 -30.90 -36.71 4.04
C MET A 110 -32.20 -37.45 4.34
N ASN A 111 -32.28 -38.17 5.45
CA ASN A 111 -33.46 -38.94 5.84
C ASN A 111 -34.64 -37.97 6.06
N VAL A 112 -35.43 -37.80 5.01
CA VAL A 112 -36.74 -37.17 5.10
C VAL A 112 -37.57 -38.11 5.97
N SER A 113 -38.05 -37.62 7.12
CA SER A 113 -39.02 -38.33 7.95
C SER A 113 -40.35 -38.48 7.19
N LEU A 114 -40.36 -39.34 6.17
CA LEU A 114 -41.55 -39.83 5.53
C LEU A 114 -42.15 -40.78 6.55
N ALA A 115 -43.27 -40.39 7.15
CA ALA A 115 -44.05 -41.25 8.03
C ALA A 115 -44.74 -42.34 7.19
N ILE A 116 -43.93 -43.23 6.60
CA ILE A 116 -44.40 -44.39 5.87
C ILE A 116 -44.55 -45.51 6.89
N GLU A 117 -45.77 -46.02 7.02
CA GLU A 117 -46.05 -47.15 7.89
C GLU A 117 -45.32 -48.40 7.35
N ASP A 118 -44.66 -49.16 8.23
CA ASP A 118 -43.89 -50.38 7.87
C ASP A 118 -44.73 -51.36 7.02
N LYS A 119 -46.04 -51.44 7.29
CA LYS A 119 -46.98 -52.26 6.52
C LYS A 119 -47.07 -51.84 5.05
N THR A 120 -46.99 -50.54 4.77
CA THR A 120 -47.00 -50.01 3.41
C THR A 120 -45.70 -50.36 2.69
N ILE A 121 -44.57 -50.34 3.41
CA ILE A 121 -43.27 -50.76 2.88
C ILE A 121 -43.31 -52.25 2.56
N GLU A 122 -43.78 -53.09 3.49
CA GLU A 122 -43.91 -54.53 3.31
C GLU A 122 -44.79 -54.88 2.10
N GLU A 123 -45.93 -54.19 1.94
CA GLU A 123 -46.83 -54.38 0.81
C GLU A 123 -46.18 -53.99 -0.53
N ILE A 124 -45.50 -52.85 -0.59
CA ILE A 124 -44.81 -52.38 -1.81
C ILE A 124 -43.65 -53.32 -2.18
N LEU A 125 -42.88 -53.77 -1.20
CA LEU A 125 -41.75 -54.69 -1.43
C LEU A 125 -42.22 -56.10 -1.80
N SER A 126 -43.31 -56.58 -1.20
CA SER A 126 -43.88 -57.90 -1.51
C SER A 126 -44.56 -57.95 -2.88
N TYR A 127 -45.11 -56.82 -3.34
CA TYR A 127 -45.81 -56.73 -4.62
C TYR A 127 -44.89 -56.37 -5.80
N ASN A 128 -43.69 -55.83 -5.55
CA ASN A 128 -42.74 -55.53 -6.62
C ASN A 128 -41.85 -56.74 -6.93
N PRO A 129 -42.04 -57.43 -8.07
CA PRO A 129 -41.22 -58.61 -8.41
C PRO A 129 -39.77 -58.28 -8.77
N ASN A 130 -39.43 -56.98 -8.88
CA ASN A 130 -38.12 -56.51 -9.35
C ASN A 130 -37.28 -55.88 -8.23
N VAL A 131 -37.71 -55.92 -6.96
CA VAL A 131 -36.88 -55.36 -5.86
C VAL A 131 -35.55 -56.09 -5.76
N GLU A 132 -35.54 -57.39 -6.01
CA GLU A 132 -34.30 -58.18 -6.01
C GLU A 132 -33.29 -57.69 -7.04
N ASN A 133 -33.74 -57.18 -8.21
CA ASN A 133 -32.86 -56.60 -9.22
C ASN A 133 -32.11 -55.37 -8.70
N LEU A 134 -32.73 -54.59 -7.79
CA LEU A 134 -32.12 -53.39 -7.19
C LEU A 134 -31.05 -53.72 -6.14
N ILE A 135 -31.01 -54.97 -5.66
CA ILE A 135 -30.01 -55.47 -4.70
C ILE A 135 -28.85 -56.15 -5.45
N THR A 136 -29.10 -56.63 -6.67
CA THR A 136 -28.14 -57.43 -7.45
C THR A 136 -27.46 -56.69 -8.61
N GLU A 137 -27.95 -55.54 -9.04
CA GLU A 137 -27.19 -54.58 -9.88
C GLU A 137 -26.16 -53.81 -9.04
#